data_AF-A0A8B7DZL8-F1
#
_entry.id   AF-A0A8B7DZL8-F1
#
_cell.length_a   1.000
_cell.length_b   1.000
_cell.length_c   1.000
_cell.angle_alpha   90.00
_cell.angle_beta   90.00
_cell.angle_gamma   90.00
#
_symmetry.space_group_name_H-M   'P 1'
#
loop_
_entity.id
_entity.type
_entity.pdbx_description
1 polymer ?
#
loop_
_entity_poly.entity_id
_entity_poly.type
_entity_poly.pdbx_seq_one_letter_code
_entity_poly.pdbx_strand_id
1 'polypeptide(L)'
;MTKFYIAPGTGLDYISGIQVVKDVRNTLIESSKNPLSLLKRKTDFFGNDIKDVVFDSIISFCPVTNEMSKALGDCLNAVISVIDRQYKRQFEMSSNDLLKDQTKSARLHNIDSEELMGMFSAAKHKAPNATLCFLSSKLRACKNKTTALLCKKPTDIQNKLILWVDISNARKNRFTSMQCHNELKLKLLKRMADKIQKREDKDRRKVEKILKSCMPDQVKEMFPDLENNEASDIEEILIGAAIGRSICHMWFDNANNTHEVYYGRIVSIKKKNNDIYIVSYWKPNENEDDDGVEYDMSKYQLSADIISGDMVIT
;
A
#
# COMPACT_ATOMS: atom_id res chain seq x y z
N MET A 1 44.20 -12.45 -1.28
CA MET A 1 42.74 -12.24 -1.26
C MET A 1 42.25 -12.27 0.18
N THR A 2 42.14 -11.11 0.80
CA THR A 2 41.37 -10.93 2.04
C THR A 2 39.95 -11.42 1.76
N LYS A 3 39.49 -12.43 2.50
CA LYS A 3 38.14 -12.96 2.36
C LYS A 3 37.17 -11.83 2.74
N PHE A 4 36.50 -11.25 1.74
CA PHE A 4 35.39 -10.32 1.94
C PHE A 4 34.14 -11.00 2.54
N TYR A 5 34.20 -12.32 2.77
CA TYR A 5 33.08 -13.15 3.17
C TYR A 5 33.34 -13.73 4.57
N ILE A 6 32.68 -13.15 5.57
CA ILE A 6 32.64 -13.72 6.91
C ILE A 6 31.66 -14.91 6.90
N ALA A 7 32.13 -16.07 7.39
CA ALA A 7 31.35 -17.29 7.45
C ALA A 7 30.20 -17.18 8.48
N PRO A 8 29.13 -18.00 8.36
CA PRO A 8 28.06 -18.04 9.35
C PRO A 8 28.63 -18.51 10.69
N GLY A 9 28.52 -17.67 11.74
CA GLY A 9 28.95 -18.01 13.10
C GLY A 9 29.83 -16.98 13.80
N THR A 10 30.33 -15.96 13.10
CA THR A 10 31.15 -14.87 13.66
C THR A 10 30.51 -13.49 13.54
N GLY A 11 29.23 -13.42 13.20
CA GLY A 11 28.52 -12.15 12.94
C GLY A 11 27.92 -11.55 14.21
N LEU A 12 28.04 -10.22 14.35
CA LEU A 12 27.17 -9.43 15.21
C LEU A 12 25.69 -9.79 14.94
N ASP A 13 24.87 -9.83 15.98
CA ASP A 13 23.42 -9.89 15.84
C ASP A 13 22.87 -8.57 15.30
N TYR A 14 21.68 -8.62 14.69
CA TYR A 14 21.02 -7.44 14.09
C TYR A 14 20.91 -6.26 15.07
N ILE A 15 20.58 -6.53 16.33
CA ILE A 15 20.38 -5.51 17.36
C ILE A 15 21.72 -4.91 17.81
N SER A 16 22.75 -5.72 18.04
CA SER A 16 24.08 -5.16 18.30
C SER A 16 24.62 -4.40 17.08
N GLY A 17 24.26 -4.80 15.85
CA GLY A 17 24.61 -4.05 14.64
C GLY A 17 24.00 -2.64 14.64
N ILE A 18 22.74 -2.51 15.06
CA ILE A 18 22.09 -1.20 15.26
C ILE A 18 22.81 -0.40 16.36
N GLN A 19 23.25 -1.05 17.43
CA GLN A 19 24.01 -0.40 18.49
C GLN A 19 25.34 0.17 17.98
N VAL A 20 26.09 -0.59 17.15
CA VAL A 20 27.32 -0.09 16.52
C VAL A 20 27.04 1.15 15.65
N VAL A 21 25.95 1.15 14.88
CA VAL A 21 25.57 2.33 14.07
C VAL A 21 25.21 3.52 14.96
N LYS A 22 24.56 3.29 16.10
CA LYS A 22 24.24 4.32 17.10
C LYS A 22 25.50 4.90 17.73
N ASP A 23 26.49 4.08 18.03
CA ASP A 23 27.77 4.50 18.61
C ASP A 23 28.57 5.33 17.60
N VAL A 24 28.66 4.88 16.34
CA VAL A 24 29.27 5.64 15.22
C VAL A 24 28.58 7.00 15.04
N ARG A 25 27.25 7.03 15.08
CA ARG A 25 26.47 8.28 14.99
C ARG A 25 26.82 9.24 16.13
N ASN A 26 26.91 8.76 17.37
CA ASN A 26 27.26 9.60 18.51
C ASN A 26 28.68 10.16 18.35
N THR A 27 29.63 9.34 17.90
CA THR A 27 31.00 9.78 17.61
C THR A 27 31.03 10.81 16.46
N LEU A 28 30.19 10.69 15.44
CA LEU A 28 30.06 11.69 14.37
C LEU A 28 29.50 13.01 14.89
N ILE A 29 28.52 12.98 15.80
CA ILE A 29 27.97 14.20 16.45
C ILE A 29 29.01 14.88 17.33
N GLU A 30 29.83 14.13 18.05
CA GLU A 30 30.94 14.70 18.82
C GLU A 30 32.00 15.30 17.90
N SER A 31 32.29 14.62 16.78
CA SER A 31 33.24 15.08 15.77
C SER A 31 32.73 16.30 15.00
N SER A 32 31.42 16.48 14.83
CA SER A 32 30.86 17.67 14.16
C SER A 32 30.96 18.94 15.02
N LYS A 33 31.06 18.81 16.35
CA LYS A 33 31.34 19.94 17.26
C LYS A 33 32.77 20.45 17.13
N ASN A 34 33.71 19.59 16.74
CA ASN A 34 35.09 19.96 16.46
C ASN A 34 35.60 19.23 15.20
N PRO A 35 35.24 19.68 13.99
CA PRO A 35 35.53 18.98 12.74
C PRO A 35 37.03 18.75 12.50
N LEU A 36 37.87 19.65 13.00
CA LEU A 36 39.33 19.58 12.85
C LEU A 36 39.98 18.47 13.69
N SER A 37 39.26 17.95 14.70
CA SER A 37 39.74 16.81 15.50
C SER A 37 39.86 15.52 14.68
N LEU A 38 39.12 15.40 13.57
CA LEU A 38 39.18 14.25 12.68
C LEU A 38 40.54 14.10 11.98
N LEU A 39 41.20 15.22 11.71
CA LEU A 39 42.54 15.24 11.11
C LEU A 39 43.64 14.77 12.08
N LYS A 40 43.34 14.66 13.38
CA LYS A 40 44.30 14.24 14.41
C LYS A 40 43.96 12.86 15.00
N ARG A 41 42.93 12.20 14.47
CA ARG A 41 42.40 10.96 15.00
C ARG A 41 43.28 9.79 14.58
N LYS A 42 43.69 8.98 15.54
CA LYS A 42 44.52 7.77 15.32
C LYS A 42 43.72 6.51 15.08
N THR A 43 42.41 6.56 15.32
CA THR A 43 41.48 5.44 15.20
C THR A 43 40.35 5.78 14.23
N ASP A 44 39.77 4.80 13.55
CA ASP A 44 38.59 4.98 12.72
C ASP A 44 37.32 5.10 13.58
N PHE A 45 36.17 5.34 12.94
CA PHE A 45 34.87 5.44 13.62
C PHE A 45 34.38 4.12 14.23
N PHE A 46 35.05 3.00 13.94
CA PHE A 46 34.76 1.67 14.50
C PHE A 46 35.78 1.23 15.57
N GLY A 47 36.77 2.07 15.88
CA GLY A 47 37.79 1.83 16.91
C GLY A 47 39.06 1.14 16.41
N ASN A 48 39.24 0.91 15.11
CA ASN A 48 40.45 0.33 14.55
C ASN A 48 41.53 1.39 14.32
N ASP A 49 42.81 1.03 14.45
CA ASP A 49 43.91 1.95 14.20
C ASP A 49 43.98 2.37 12.72
N ILE A 50 44.07 3.68 12.47
CA ILE A 50 44.37 4.24 11.16
C ILE A 50 45.89 4.28 11.02
N LYS A 51 46.43 3.36 10.22
CA LYS A 51 47.84 3.40 9.78
C LYS A 51 47.87 3.75 8.30
N ASP A 52 47.84 5.05 8.00
CA ASP A 52 47.89 5.52 6.61
C ASP A 52 48.94 6.65 6.45
N VAL A 53 50.08 6.26 5.88
CA VAL A 53 51.23 7.15 5.60
C VAL A 53 50.84 8.27 4.62
N VAL A 54 49.85 8.04 3.77
CA VAL A 54 49.36 9.02 2.80
C VAL A 54 48.48 10.07 3.49
N PHE A 55 47.63 9.66 4.42
CA PHE A 55 46.79 10.57 5.21
C PHE A 55 47.64 11.54 6.04
N ASP A 56 48.67 11.03 6.72
CA ASP A 56 49.59 11.85 7.52
C ASP A 56 50.36 12.87 6.65
N SER A 57 50.75 12.46 5.44
CA SER A 57 51.43 13.33 4.48
C SER A 57 50.51 14.44 3.96
N ILE A 58 49.24 14.15 3.66
CA ILE A 58 48.24 15.12 3.18
C ILE A 58 47.93 16.17 4.25
N ILE A 59 47.82 15.76 5.51
CA ILE A 59 47.55 16.67 6.63
C ILE A 59 48.74 17.60 6.88
N SER A 60 49.98 17.12 6.70
CA SER A 60 51.18 17.93 6.87
C SER A 60 51.32 19.06 5.84
N PHE A 61 50.74 18.90 4.65
CA PHE A 61 50.86 19.82 3.52
C PHE A 61 49.72 20.84 3.43
N CYS A 62 48.58 20.59 4.07
CA CYS A 62 47.38 21.39 3.91
C CYS A 62 47.23 22.40 5.08
N PRO A 63 47.20 23.72 4.82
CA PRO A 63 46.93 24.70 5.87
C PRO A 63 45.49 24.57 6.35
N VAL A 64 45.32 24.44 7.66
CA VAL A 64 44.00 24.34 8.30
C VAL A 64 43.30 25.70 8.20
N THR A 65 42.39 25.85 7.23
CA THR A 65 41.59 27.08 7.05
C THR A 65 40.22 26.98 7.73
N ASN A 66 39.63 28.13 8.04
CA ASN A 66 38.26 28.20 8.57
C ASN A 66 37.23 27.63 7.57
N GLU A 67 37.48 27.75 6.27
CA GLU A 67 36.64 27.19 5.22
C GLU A 67 36.67 25.66 5.21
N MET A 68 37.84 25.05 5.44
CA MET A 68 37.98 23.60 5.58
C MET A 68 37.22 23.07 6.78
N SER A 69 37.30 23.77 7.92
CA SER A 69 36.53 23.43 9.12
C SER A 69 35.02 23.45 8.86
N LYS A 70 34.55 24.50 8.15
CA LYS A 70 33.15 24.65 7.77
C LYS A 70 32.69 23.55 6.80
N ALA A 71 33.46 23.27 5.75
CA ALA A 71 33.15 22.22 4.78
C ALA A 71 33.09 20.82 5.42
N LEU A 72 34.05 20.50 6.30
CA LEU A 72 34.04 19.24 7.05
C LEU A 72 32.82 19.14 7.97
N GLY A 73 32.49 20.23 8.68
CA GLY A 73 31.28 20.31 9.51
C GLY A 73 30.00 20.04 8.71
N ASP A 74 29.86 20.67 7.54
CA ASP A 74 28.70 20.50 6.66
C ASP A 74 28.60 19.06 6.13
N CYS A 75 29.73 18.44 5.75
CA CYS A 75 29.77 17.04 5.33
C CYS A 75 29.36 16.07 6.46
N LEU A 76 29.86 16.27 7.68
CA LEU A 76 29.51 15.43 8.82
C LEU A 76 28.02 15.56 9.17
N ASN A 77 27.49 16.78 9.16
CA ASN A 77 26.08 17.03 9.41
C ASN A 77 25.18 16.39 8.34
N ALA A 78 25.59 16.41 7.08
CA ALA A 78 24.88 15.71 6.01
C ALA A 78 24.87 14.19 6.23
N VAL A 79 26.00 13.59 6.63
CA VAL A 79 26.08 12.15 6.95
C VAL A 79 25.18 11.80 8.14
N ILE A 80 25.21 12.59 9.22
CA ILE A 80 24.33 12.41 10.38
C ILE A 80 22.86 12.46 9.95
N SER A 81 22.47 13.43 9.13
CA SER A 81 21.10 13.57 8.62
C SER A 81 20.64 12.34 7.83
N VAL A 82 21.52 11.75 7.01
CA VAL A 82 21.21 10.51 6.28
C VAL A 82 21.06 9.33 7.24
N ILE A 83 21.96 9.18 8.21
CA ILE A 83 21.88 8.10 9.21
C ILE A 83 20.58 8.21 10.01
N ASP A 84 20.25 9.41 10.49
CA ASP A 84 19.01 9.68 11.23
C ASP A 84 17.78 9.35 10.41
N ARG A 85 17.75 9.76 9.14
CA ARG A 85 16.62 9.46 8.25
C ARG A 85 16.44 7.95 8.03
N GLN A 86 17.54 7.21 7.85
CA GLN A 86 17.50 5.78 7.52
C GLN A 86 17.23 4.90 8.75
N TYR A 87 17.74 5.28 9.93
CA TYR A 87 17.68 4.46 11.15
C TYR A 87 16.69 4.98 12.21
N LYS A 88 15.94 6.06 11.93
CA LYS A 88 14.99 6.68 12.87
C LYS A 88 14.13 5.66 13.62
N ARG A 89 13.49 4.77 12.86
CA ARG A 89 12.56 3.76 13.40
C ARG A 89 13.28 2.72 14.27
N GLN A 90 14.49 2.35 13.87
CA GLN A 90 15.30 1.35 14.56
C GLN A 90 15.89 1.91 15.87
N PHE A 91 16.21 3.21 15.92
CA PHE A 91 16.68 3.88 17.14
C PHE A 91 15.56 4.11 18.17
N GLU A 92 14.33 4.28 17.71
CA GLU A 92 13.14 4.46 18.57
C GLU A 92 12.60 3.12 19.14
N MET A 93 13.00 1.99 18.56
CA MET A 93 12.58 0.66 19.05
C MET A 93 13.24 0.31 20.39
N SER A 94 12.44 -0.09 21.38
CA SER A 94 12.94 -0.65 22.63
C SER A 94 13.51 -2.05 22.42
N SER A 95 14.75 -2.26 22.85
CA SER A 95 15.38 -3.58 22.80
C SER A 95 14.75 -4.51 23.84
N ASN A 96 13.97 -5.48 23.36
CA ASN A 96 13.41 -6.55 24.18
C ASN A 96 14.19 -7.85 23.92
N ASP A 97 14.44 -8.68 24.93
CA ASP A 97 15.25 -9.90 24.78
C ASP A 97 14.58 -10.94 23.87
N LEU A 98 13.24 -10.93 23.79
CA LEU A 98 12.49 -11.70 22.79
C LEU A 98 12.83 -11.29 21.35
N LEU A 99 13.05 -9.98 21.12
CA LEU A 99 13.42 -9.45 19.81
C LEU A 99 14.84 -9.90 19.43
N LYS A 100 15.76 -9.93 20.39
CA LYS A 100 17.13 -10.48 20.19
C LYS A 100 17.07 -11.94 19.77
N ASP A 101 16.30 -12.76 20.46
CA ASP A 101 16.19 -14.19 20.11
C ASP A 101 15.57 -14.42 18.72
N GLN A 102 14.56 -13.64 18.33
CA GLN A 102 13.95 -13.71 17.01
C GLN A 102 14.88 -13.21 15.88
N THR A 103 15.76 -12.25 16.20
CA THR A 103 16.65 -11.63 15.21
C THR A 103 18.04 -12.25 15.14
N LYS A 104 18.39 -13.19 16.03
CA LYS A 104 19.64 -13.97 15.97
C LYS A 104 19.85 -14.66 14.62
N SER A 105 18.77 -15.07 13.95
CA SER A 105 18.84 -15.69 12.61
C SER A 105 18.88 -14.68 11.46
N ALA A 106 18.55 -13.40 11.72
CA ALA A 106 18.53 -12.36 10.71
C ALA A 106 19.97 -11.90 10.43
N ARG A 107 20.37 -11.92 9.15
CA ARG A 107 21.70 -11.45 8.76
C ARG A 107 21.72 -9.93 8.64
N LEU A 108 22.86 -9.34 8.96
CA LEU A 108 23.10 -7.89 8.93
C LEU A 108 23.17 -7.29 7.51
N HIS A 109 23.32 -8.12 6.48
CA HIS A 109 23.63 -7.69 5.12
C HIS A 109 22.71 -8.33 4.07
N ASN A 110 22.50 -7.64 2.96
CA ASN A 110 21.62 -8.05 1.85
C ASN A 110 22.13 -9.26 1.04
N ILE A 111 23.31 -9.80 1.38
CA ILE A 111 23.96 -10.90 0.66
C ILE A 111 23.04 -12.13 0.55
N ASP A 112 22.18 -12.40 1.55
CA ASP A 112 21.25 -13.53 1.48
C ASP A 112 20.19 -13.37 0.39
N SER A 113 19.70 -12.14 0.23
CA SER A 113 18.76 -11.80 -0.82
C SER A 113 19.44 -11.91 -2.19
N GLU A 114 20.68 -11.44 -2.31
CA GLU A 114 21.47 -11.57 -3.54
C GLU A 114 21.78 -13.03 -3.89
N GLU A 115 22.19 -13.84 -2.91
CA GLU A 115 22.44 -15.26 -3.09
C GLU A 115 21.16 -15.98 -3.50
N LEU A 116 20.01 -15.67 -2.88
CA LEU A 116 18.72 -16.26 -3.22
C LEU A 116 18.28 -15.89 -4.64
N MET A 117 18.49 -14.63 -5.05
CA MET A 117 18.23 -14.19 -6.42
C MET A 117 19.17 -14.83 -7.43
N GLY A 118 20.46 -14.97 -7.11
CA GLY A 118 21.44 -15.66 -7.93
C GLY A 118 21.08 -17.13 -8.12
N MET A 119 20.72 -17.83 -7.04
CA MET A 119 20.26 -19.22 -7.11
C MET A 119 18.95 -19.35 -7.91
N PHE A 120 18.02 -18.41 -7.77
CA PHE A 120 16.77 -18.40 -8.54
C PHE A 120 17.04 -18.20 -10.04
N SER A 121 17.88 -17.23 -10.39
CA SER A 121 18.28 -16.95 -11.77
C SER A 121 18.95 -18.17 -12.42
N ALA A 122 19.92 -18.77 -11.72
CA ALA A 122 20.59 -19.99 -12.18
C ALA A 122 19.61 -21.17 -12.35
N ALA A 123 18.67 -21.34 -11.42
CA ALA A 123 17.68 -22.40 -11.50
C ALA A 123 16.68 -22.19 -12.65
N LYS A 124 16.28 -20.95 -12.92
CA LYS A 124 15.43 -20.57 -14.06
C LYS A 124 16.16 -20.78 -15.39
N HIS A 125 17.43 -20.40 -15.48
CA HIS A 125 18.23 -20.62 -16.68
C HIS A 125 18.39 -22.13 -16.98
N LYS A 126 18.56 -22.96 -15.94
CA LYS A 126 18.67 -24.42 -16.10
C LYS A 126 17.34 -25.09 -16.47
N ALA A 127 16.21 -24.52 -16.03
CA ALA A 127 14.89 -25.07 -16.28
C ALA A 127 13.90 -23.92 -16.58
N PRO A 128 13.88 -23.40 -17.83
CA PRO A 128 13.11 -22.22 -18.18
C PRO A 128 11.60 -22.43 -18.06
N ASN A 129 11.14 -23.66 -18.28
CA ASN A 129 9.72 -24.05 -18.21
C ASN A 129 9.28 -24.50 -16.80
N ALA A 130 10.16 -24.41 -15.79
CA ALA A 130 9.81 -24.80 -14.44
C ALA A 130 8.87 -23.77 -13.78
N THR A 131 7.86 -24.27 -13.06
CA THR A 131 6.95 -23.39 -12.31
C THR A 131 7.68 -22.69 -11.16
N LEU A 132 7.22 -21.49 -10.79
CA LEU A 132 7.75 -20.74 -9.65
C LEU A 132 7.73 -21.56 -8.35
N CYS A 133 6.68 -22.36 -8.14
CA CYS A 133 6.56 -23.25 -6.99
C CYS A 133 7.66 -24.30 -6.95
N PHE A 134 8.01 -24.91 -8.09
CA PHE A 134 9.08 -25.88 -8.18
C PHE A 134 10.44 -25.25 -7.86
N LEU A 135 10.75 -24.10 -8.48
CA LEU A 135 11.99 -23.38 -8.24
C LEU A 135 12.12 -22.95 -6.77
N SER A 136 11.07 -22.35 -6.20
CA SER A 136 11.03 -21.92 -4.80
C SER A 136 11.24 -23.10 -3.83
N SER A 137 10.57 -24.23 -4.07
CA SER A 137 10.70 -25.42 -3.23
C SER A 137 12.11 -26.00 -3.28
N LYS A 138 12.73 -26.03 -4.47
CA LYS A 138 14.11 -26.48 -4.65
C LYS A 138 15.11 -25.58 -3.91
N LEU A 139 14.94 -24.27 -4.00
CA LEU A 139 15.79 -23.30 -3.30
C LEU A 139 15.69 -23.47 -1.78
N ARG A 140 14.48 -23.61 -1.25
CA ARG A 140 14.23 -23.85 0.18
C ARG A 140 14.87 -25.16 0.64
N ALA A 141 14.74 -26.23 -0.15
CA ALA A 141 15.36 -27.51 0.17
C ALA A 141 16.89 -27.43 0.25
N CYS A 142 17.52 -26.67 -0.66
CA CYS A 142 18.96 -26.43 -0.64
C CYS A 142 19.38 -25.59 0.58
N LYS A 143 18.73 -24.45 0.83
CA LYS A 143 19.07 -23.53 1.93
C LYS A 143 18.89 -24.17 3.30
N ASN A 144 17.80 -24.92 3.49
CA ASN A 144 17.51 -25.60 4.75
C ASN A 144 18.28 -26.91 4.91
N LYS A 145 19.12 -27.29 3.93
CA LYS A 145 19.84 -28.57 3.89
C LYS A 145 18.89 -29.78 4.04
N THR A 146 17.64 -29.63 3.59
CA THR A 146 16.59 -30.63 3.76
C THR A 146 16.97 -31.93 3.07
N THR A 147 17.58 -31.86 1.88
CA THR A 147 18.07 -33.05 1.16
C THR A 147 19.14 -33.79 1.95
N ALA A 148 20.13 -33.08 2.50
CA ALA A 148 21.17 -33.68 3.33
C ALA A 148 20.61 -34.29 4.62
N LEU A 149 19.59 -33.67 5.23
CA LEU A 149 18.91 -34.21 6.40
C LEU A 149 18.10 -35.47 6.07
N LEU A 150 17.43 -35.51 4.93
CA LEU A 150 16.68 -36.68 4.47
C LEU A 150 17.60 -37.85 4.13
N CYS A 151 18.75 -37.61 3.48
CA CYS A 151 19.73 -38.65 3.16
C CYS A 151 20.41 -39.24 4.40
N LYS A 152 20.40 -38.56 5.55
CA LYS A 152 20.91 -39.10 6.82
C LYS A 152 19.94 -40.04 7.52
N LYS A 153 18.67 -40.09 7.11
CA LYS A 153 17.66 -40.93 7.75
C LYS A 153 17.60 -42.31 7.09
N PRO A 154 17.17 -43.35 7.84
CA PRO A 154 16.86 -44.66 7.25
C PRO A 154 15.82 -44.55 6.13
N THR A 155 15.96 -45.39 5.10
CA THR A 155 15.17 -45.34 3.86
C THR A 155 13.66 -45.41 4.12
N ASP A 156 13.22 -46.21 5.09
CA ASP A 156 11.80 -46.34 5.43
C ASP A 156 11.21 -45.05 6.03
N ILE A 157 12.01 -44.36 6.86
CA ILE A 157 11.61 -43.09 7.49
C ILE A 157 11.63 -41.97 6.44
N GLN A 158 12.63 -41.99 5.56
CA GLN A 158 12.73 -41.06 4.44
C GLN A 158 11.51 -41.16 3.52
N ASN A 159 11.12 -42.37 3.11
CA ASN A 159 9.97 -42.60 2.24
C ASN A 159 8.66 -42.19 2.91
N LYS A 160 8.47 -42.48 4.20
CA LYS A 160 7.31 -42.01 4.97
C LYS A 160 7.22 -40.48 5.02
N LEU A 161 8.35 -39.80 5.23
CA LEU A 161 8.39 -38.33 5.26
C LEU A 161 8.08 -37.71 3.90
N ILE A 162 8.64 -38.26 2.81
CA ILE A 162 8.36 -37.80 1.44
C ILE A 162 6.88 -37.96 1.12
N LEU A 163 6.30 -39.15 1.37
CA LEU A 163 4.88 -39.41 1.12
C LEU A 163 3.97 -38.49 1.94
N TRP A 164 4.29 -38.26 3.21
CA TRP A 164 3.51 -37.36 4.06
C TRP A 164 3.56 -35.90 3.59
N VAL A 165 4.75 -35.41 3.22
CA VAL A 165 4.94 -34.04 2.71
C VAL A 165 4.26 -33.86 1.35
N ASP A 166 4.48 -34.76 0.40
CA ASP A 166 4.01 -34.62 -0.98
C ASP A 166 2.50 -34.86 -1.12
N ILE A 167 1.94 -35.87 -0.45
CA ILE A 167 0.54 -36.27 -0.66
C ILE A 167 -0.40 -35.46 0.24
N SER A 168 -0.06 -35.32 1.53
CA SER A 168 -0.99 -34.75 2.50
C SER A 168 -0.79 -33.25 2.67
N ASN A 169 0.44 -32.81 2.90
CA ASN A 169 0.70 -31.42 3.29
C ASN A 169 0.75 -30.47 2.09
N ALA A 170 1.42 -30.87 1.00
CA ALA A 170 1.50 -30.06 -0.22
C ALA A 170 0.11 -29.85 -0.86
N ARG A 171 -0.74 -30.89 -0.87
CA ARG A 171 -2.12 -30.77 -1.37
C ARG A 171 -2.96 -29.81 -0.53
N LYS A 172 -2.91 -29.95 0.80
CA LYS A 172 -3.59 -29.03 1.73
C LYS A 172 -3.13 -27.58 1.53
N ASN A 173 -1.82 -27.35 1.42
CA ASN A 173 -1.26 -26.02 1.22
C ASN A 173 -1.63 -25.39 -0.14
N ARG A 174 -1.73 -26.19 -1.21
CA ARG A 174 -2.22 -25.69 -2.50
C ARG A 174 -3.68 -25.27 -2.41
N PHE A 175 -4.51 -26.08 -1.75
CA PHE A 175 -5.93 -25.78 -1.59
C PHE A 175 -6.14 -24.50 -0.75
N THR A 176 -5.46 -24.36 0.39
CA THR A 176 -5.53 -23.16 1.22
C THR A 176 -5.00 -21.92 0.50
N SER A 177 -3.90 -22.04 -0.25
CA SER A 177 -3.37 -20.94 -1.06
C SER A 177 -4.34 -20.51 -2.16
N MET A 178 -5.04 -21.44 -2.79
CA MET A 178 -6.05 -21.15 -3.82
C MET A 178 -7.28 -20.46 -3.22
N GLN A 179 -7.76 -20.91 -2.06
CA GLN A 179 -8.84 -20.24 -1.32
C GLN A 179 -8.45 -18.82 -0.93
N CYS A 180 -7.26 -18.64 -0.34
CA CYS A 180 -6.75 -17.32 0.04
C CYS A 180 -6.61 -16.39 -1.19
N HIS A 181 -6.16 -16.91 -2.34
CA HIS A 181 -6.10 -16.14 -3.57
C HIS A 181 -7.49 -15.70 -4.06
N ASN A 182 -8.49 -16.59 -4.01
CA ASN A 182 -9.86 -16.25 -4.38
C ASN A 182 -10.47 -15.20 -3.43
N GLU A 183 -10.24 -15.34 -2.13
CA GLU A 183 -10.65 -14.34 -1.14
C GLU A 183 -9.98 -12.98 -1.40
N LEU A 184 -8.68 -12.96 -1.72
CA LEU A 184 -7.96 -11.75 -2.07
C LEU A 184 -8.53 -11.12 -3.35
N LYS A 185 -8.84 -11.93 -4.37
CA LYS A 185 -9.47 -11.46 -5.61
C LYS A 185 -10.82 -10.80 -5.33
N LEU A 186 -11.67 -11.43 -4.52
CA LEU A 186 -12.95 -10.85 -4.11
C LEU A 186 -12.75 -9.53 -3.34
N LYS A 187 -11.82 -9.48 -2.38
CA LYS A 187 -11.50 -8.24 -1.65
C LYS A 187 -10.99 -7.13 -2.58
N LEU A 188 -10.19 -7.46 -3.59
CA LEU A 188 -9.71 -6.50 -4.59
C LEU A 188 -10.87 -5.94 -5.42
N LEU A 189 -11.79 -6.79 -5.87
CA LEU A 189 -12.99 -6.36 -6.61
C LEU A 189 -13.84 -5.41 -5.76
N LYS A 190 -14.09 -5.74 -4.48
CA LYS A 190 -14.81 -4.83 -3.56
C LYS A 190 -14.12 -3.48 -3.44
N ARG A 191 -12.80 -3.46 -3.22
CA ARG A 191 -12.02 -2.20 -3.15
C ARG A 191 -12.03 -1.40 -4.44
N MET A 192 -12.13 -2.05 -5.59
CA MET A 192 -12.26 -1.37 -6.87
C MET A 192 -13.64 -0.71 -7.00
N ALA A 193 -14.71 -1.44 -6.67
CA ALA A 193 -16.07 -0.91 -6.62
C ALA A 193 -16.18 0.31 -5.67
N ASP A 194 -15.67 0.20 -4.44
CA ASP A 194 -15.66 1.30 -3.47
C ASP A 194 -14.94 2.56 -3.99
N LYS A 195 -13.88 2.38 -4.78
CA LYS A 195 -13.12 3.49 -5.37
C LYS A 195 -13.86 4.17 -6.52
N ILE A 196 -14.60 3.39 -7.31
CA ILE A 196 -15.45 3.88 -8.39
C ILE A 196 -16.59 4.68 -7.78
N GLN A 197 -17.31 4.11 -6.80
CA GLN A 197 -18.40 4.79 -6.09
C GLN A 197 -17.95 6.12 -5.48
N LYS A 198 -16.79 6.14 -4.79
CA LYS A 198 -16.24 7.38 -4.21
C LYS A 198 -15.91 8.45 -5.25
N ARG A 199 -15.59 8.06 -6.47
CA ARG A 199 -15.33 8.99 -7.58
C ARG A 199 -16.66 9.55 -8.08
N GLU A 200 -17.63 8.68 -8.34
CA GLU A 200 -18.98 9.04 -8.77
C GLU A 200 -19.66 9.97 -7.75
N ASP A 201 -19.62 9.65 -6.45
CA ASP A 201 -20.15 10.52 -5.39
C ASP A 201 -19.47 11.90 -5.37
N LYS A 202 -18.16 11.96 -5.67
CA LYS A 202 -17.43 13.22 -5.72
C LYS A 202 -17.85 14.05 -6.92
N ASP A 203 -18.11 13.42 -8.06
CA ASP A 203 -18.54 14.08 -9.28
C ASP A 203 -20.01 14.53 -9.15
N ARG A 204 -20.90 13.69 -8.61
CA ARG A 204 -22.29 14.07 -8.24
C ARG A 204 -22.32 15.31 -7.34
N ARG A 205 -21.47 15.36 -6.29
CA ARG A 205 -21.35 16.56 -5.42
C ARG A 205 -20.86 17.81 -6.14
N LYS A 206 -20.09 17.69 -7.23
CA LYS A 206 -19.70 18.86 -8.04
C LYS A 206 -20.87 19.34 -8.87
N VAL A 207 -21.59 18.41 -9.51
CA VAL A 207 -22.80 18.72 -10.28
C VAL A 207 -23.85 19.40 -9.40
N GLU A 208 -24.12 18.87 -8.21
CA GLU A 208 -25.03 19.50 -7.24
C GLU A 208 -24.63 20.93 -6.88
N LYS A 209 -23.32 21.20 -6.73
CA LYS A 209 -22.84 22.56 -6.44
C LYS A 209 -23.08 23.52 -7.61
N ILE A 210 -22.90 23.06 -8.84
CA ILE A 210 -23.17 23.83 -10.05
C ILE A 210 -24.66 24.13 -10.14
N LEU A 211 -25.51 23.11 -9.96
CA LEU A 211 -26.98 23.25 -10.01
C LEU A 211 -27.52 24.19 -8.93
N LYS A 212 -26.91 24.23 -7.74
CA LYS A 212 -27.28 25.20 -6.68
C LYS A 212 -27.00 26.65 -7.05
N SER A 213 -26.04 26.89 -7.95
CA SER A 213 -25.68 28.24 -8.42
C SER A 213 -26.34 28.63 -9.75
N CYS A 214 -27.01 27.68 -10.42
CA CYS A 214 -27.58 27.84 -11.74
C CYS A 214 -29.06 28.22 -11.66
N MET A 215 -29.52 29.10 -12.55
CA MET A 215 -30.96 29.27 -12.77
C MET A 215 -31.50 28.11 -13.61
N PRO A 216 -32.79 27.72 -13.46
CA PRO A 216 -33.38 26.62 -14.22
C PRO A 216 -33.17 26.76 -15.73
N ASP A 217 -33.41 27.94 -16.28
CA ASP A 217 -33.34 28.22 -17.72
C ASP A 217 -31.91 28.14 -18.33
N GLN A 218 -30.88 27.97 -17.49
CA GLN A 218 -29.46 27.90 -17.89
C GLN A 218 -28.90 26.48 -17.90
N VAL A 219 -29.69 25.47 -17.55
CA VAL A 219 -29.23 24.07 -17.44
C VAL A 219 -28.61 23.57 -18.74
N LYS A 220 -29.26 23.86 -19.87
CA LYS A 220 -28.78 23.44 -21.19
C LYS A 220 -27.50 24.15 -21.65
N GLU A 221 -27.28 25.40 -21.22
CA GLU A 221 -26.04 26.13 -21.50
C GLU A 221 -24.85 25.56 -20.71
N MET A 222 -25.11 25.11 -19.48
CA MET A 222 -24.09 24.56 -18.58
C MET A 222 -23.75 23.10 -18.88
N PHE A 223 -24.71 22.35 -19.43
CA PHE A 223 -24.57 20.94 -19.80
C PHE A 223 -25.03 20.73 -21.26
N PRO A 224 -24.22 21.13 -22.25
CA PRO A 224 -24.58 21.10 -23.67
C PRO A 224 -24.75 19.69 -24.24
N ASP A 225 -24.21 18.68 -23.54
CA ASP A 225 -24.24 17.27 -23.96
C ASP A 225 -25.54 16.54 -23.57
N LEU A 226 -26.43 17.18 -22.77
CA LEU A 226 -27.71 16.59 -22.38
C LEU A 226 -28.70 16.53 -23.54
N GLU A 227 -29.53 15.49 -23.56
CA GLU A 227 -30.65 15.45 -24.49
C GLU A 227 -31.69 16.53 -24.12
N ASN A 228 -32.42 17.02 -25.13
CA ASN A 228 -33.42 18.08 -24.91
C ASN A 228 -34.50 17.69 -23.88
N ASN A 229 -34.85 16.40 -23.83
CA ASN A 229 -35.84 15.87 -22.90
C ASN A 229 -35.29 15.88 -21.47
N GLU A 230 -34.05 15.44 -21.28
CA GLU A 230 -33.38 15.43 -19.96
C GLU A 230 -33.22 16.85 -19.40
N ALA A 231 -32.87 17.83 -20.25
CA ALA A 231 -32.80 19.23 -19.83
C ALA A 231 -34.16 19.77 -19.36
N SER A 232 -35.23 19.46 -20.10
CA SER A 232 -36.61 19.85 -19.73
C SER A 232 -37.05 19.19 -18.41
N ASP A 233 -36.72 17.91 -18.22
CA ASP A 233 -37.04 17.16 -16.99
C ASP A 233 -36.31 17.76 -15.78
N ILE A 234 -35.05 18.16 -15.95
CA ILE A 234 -34.27 18.84 -14.90
C ILE A 234 -34.87 20.22 -14.58
N GLU A 235 -35.28 20.99 -15.58
CA GLU A 235 -35.95 22.29 -15.39
C GLU A 235 -37.25 22.13 -14.59
N GLU A 236 -38.09 21.15 -14.94
CA GLU A 236 -39.32 20.82 -14.20
C GLU A 236 -39.05 20.47 -12.73
N ILE A 237 -38.01 19.68 -12.46
CA ILE A 237 -37.58 19.33 -11.09
C ILE A 237 -37.15 20.59 -10.32
N LEU A 238 -36.36 21.48 -10.93
CA LEU A 238 -35.82 22.67 -10.27
C LEU A 238 -36.91 23.70 -9.93
N ILE A 239 -37.94 23.82 -10.78
CA ILE A 239 -39.07 24.76 -10.63
C ILE A 239 -40.12 24.23 -9.65
N GLY A 240 -40.16 22.93 -9.38
CA GLY A 240 -41.17 22.34 -8.49
C GLY A 240 -42.34 21.65 -9.21
N ALA A 241 -42.27 21.52 -10.53
CA ALA A 241 -43.37 21.03 -11.37
C ALA A 241 -43.37 19.50 -11.55
N ALA A 242 -42.32 18.80 -11.11
CA ALA A 242 -42.15 17.36 -11.28
C ALA A 242 -43.05 16.49 -10.36
N ILE A 243 -43.97 17.08 -9.61
CA ILE A 243 -44.86 16.35 -8.70
C ILE A 243 -45.80 15.44 -9.50
N GLY A 244 -45.87 14.17 -9.09
CA GLY A 244 -46.70 13.13 -9.68
C GLY A 244 -46.01 12.31 -10.77
N ARG A 245 -44.82 12.72 -11.22
CA ARG A 245 -44.01 12.00 -12.22
C ARG A 245 -43.48 10.68 -11.66
N SER A 246 -43.43 9.67 -12.52
CA SER A 246 -42.81 8.38 -12.22
C SER A 246 -41.34 8.43 -12.62
N ILE A 247 -40.49 7.77 -11.85
CA ILE A 247 -39.06 7.73 -12.07
C ILE A 247 -38.56 6.28 -12.02
N CYS A 248 -37.52 6.00 -12.79
CA CYS A 248 -36.73 4.80 -12.70
C CYS A 248 -35.34 5.21 -12.23
N HIS A 249 -34.92 4.75 -11.05
CA HIS A 249 -33.71 5.21 -10.37
C HIS A 249 -32.80 4.04 -10.03
N MET A 250 -31.54 4.11 -10.45
CA MET A 250 -30.49 3.14 -10.10
C MET A 250 -29.75 3.56 -8.85
N TRP A 251 -29.78 2.73 -7.81
CA TRP A 251 -29.04 2.95 -6.57
C TRP A 251 -27.93 1.92 -6.41
N PHE A 252 -26.78 2.36 -5.89
CA PHE A 252 -25.70 1.46 -5.54
C PHE A 252 -25.98 0.79 -4.20
N ASP A 253 -26.18 -0.54 -4.21
CA ASP A 253 -26.28 -1.32 -3.00
C ASP A 253 -24.90 -1.67 -2.45
N ASN A 254 -24.56 -1.08 -1.31
CA ASN A 254 -23.30 -1.32 -0.59
C ASN A 254 -23.16 -2.77 -0.06
N ALA A 255 -24.27 -3.50 0.14
CA ALA A 255 -24.22 -4.88 0.63
C ALA A 255 -23.72 -5.82 -0.48
N ASN A 256 -24.26 -5.65 -1.69
CA ASN A 256 -23.97 -6.50 -2.85
C ASN A 256 -22.91 -5.92 -3.79
N ASN A 257 -22.53 -4.64 -3.64
CA ASN A 257 -21.67 -3.88 -4.55
C ASN A 257 -22.18 -3.89 -6.00
N THR A 258 -23.49 -3.74 -6.15
CA THR A 258 -24.18 -3.76 -7.44
C THR A 258 -25.13 -2.58 -7.54
N HIS A 259 -25.33 -2.08 -8.76
CA HIS A 259 -26.39 -1.13 -9.03
C HIS A 259 -27.71 -1.88 -9.16
N GLU A 260 -28.69 -1.51 -8.35
CA GLU A 260 -30.04 -2.06 -8.36
C GLU A 260 -31.02 -0.99 -8.84
N VAL A 261 -32.01 -1.40 -9.62
CA VAL A 261 -33.03 -0.51 -10.18
C VAL A 261 -34.24 -0.47 -9.27
N TYR A 262 -34.71 0.73 -8.97
CA TYR A 262 -35.93 1.01 -8.20
C TYR A 262 -36.88 1.84 -9.05
N TYR A 263 -38.17 1.55 -8.95
CA TYR A 263 -39.21 2.44 -9.44
C TYR A 263 -39.61 3.39 -8.34
N GLY A 264 -39.98 4.61 -8.71
CA GLY A 264 -40.45 5.57 -7.74
C GLY A 264 -41.39 6.60 -8.32
N ARG A 265 -41.99 7.38 -7.43
CA ARG A 265 -42.88 8.48 -7.79
C ARG A 265 -42.64 9.68 -6.90
N ILE A 266 -42.61 10.85 -7.51
CA ILE A 266 -42.47 12.13 -6.80
C ILE A 266 -43.82 12.49 -6.21
N VAL A 267 -44.00 12.33 -4.90
CA VAL A 267 -45.31 12.48 -4.25
C VAL A 267 -45.64 13.93 -3.95
N SER A 268 -44.71 14.65 -3.30
CA SER A 268 -44.94 16.03 -2.88
C SER A 268 -43.65 16.78 -2.56
N ILE A 269 -43.74 18.10 -2.40
CA ILE A 269 -42.65 18.95 -1.92
C ILE A 269 -42.87 19.27 -0.44
N LYS A 270 -41.79 19.21 0.34
CA LYS A 270 -41.84 19.47 1.78
C LYS A 270 -42.12 20.96 2.05
N LYS A 271 -43.28 21.26 2.66
CA LYS A 271 -43.74 22.65 2.93
C LYS A 271 -42.76 23.53 3.72
N LYS A 272 -41.85 22.94 4.51
CA LYS A 272 -40.83 23.69 5.28
C LYS A 272 -39.58 24.03 4.48
N ASN A 273 -39.31 23.29 3.39
CA ASN A 273 -38.14 23.47 2.56
C ASN A 273 -38.48 23.06 1.13
N ASN A 274 -38.74 24.06 0.26
CA ASN A 274 -39.14 23.85 -1.12
C ASN A 274 -38.08 23.14 -1.98
N ASP A 275 -36.88 22.90 -1.44
CA ASP A 275 -35.80 22.21 -2.13
C ASP A 275 -35.78 20.68 -1.90
N ILE A 276 -36.73 20.14 -1.11
CA ILE A 276 -36.82 18.72 -0.78
C ILE A 276 -38.14 18.13 -1.30
N TYR A 277 -38.02 17.10 -2.12
CA TYR A 277 -39.10 16.23 -2.57
C TYR A 277 -39.24 15.01 -1.65
N ILE A 278 -40.48 14.57 -1.46
CA ILE A 278 -40.83 13.27 -0.91
C ILE A 278 -41.06 12.33 -2.09
N VAL A 279 -40.22 11.31 -2.20
CA VAL A 279 -40.27 10.34 -3.29
C VAL A 279 -40.54 8.96 -2.72
N SER A 280 -41.60 8.30 -3.19
CA SER A 280 -41.90 6.91 -2.84
C SER A 280 -41.12 5.99 -3.76
N TYR A 281 -40.42 4.99 -3.23
CA TYR A 281 -39.67 3.99 -4.00
C TYR A 281 -40.13 2.56 -3.68
N TRP A 282 -40.09 1.69 -4.69
CA TRP A 282 -40.39 0.26 -4.59
C TRP A 282 -39.56 -0.54 -5.62
N LYS A 283 -39.44 -1.86 -5.43
CA LYS A 283 -38.71 -2.72 -6.38
C LYS A 283 -39.53 -3.06 -7.63
N PRO A 284 -38.90 -3.52 -8.72
CA PRO A 284 -39.61 -3.87 -9.95
C PRO A 284 -40.74 -4.92 -9.84
N ASN A 285 -40.72 -5.72 -8.77
CA ASN A 285 -41.73 -6.76 -8.52
C ASN A 285 -42.75 -6.35 -7.44
N GLU A 286 -42.67 -5.12 -6.95
CA GLU A 286 -43.48 -4.57 -5.85
C GLU A 286 -44.41 -3.48 -6.41
N ASN A 287 -45.40 -3.05 -5.61
CA ASN A 287 -46.33 -2.00 -5.99
C ASN A 287 -46.20 -0.79 -5.05
N GLU A 288 -46.46 0.41 -5.60
CA GLU A 288 -46.41 1.67 -4.84
C GLU A 288 -47.31 1.65 -3.60
N ASP A 289 -48.55 1.16 -3.73
CA ASP A 289 -49.57 1.24 -2.67
C ASP A 289 -49.28 0.35 -1.44
N ASP A 290 -48.62 -0.79 -1.66
CA ASP A 290 -48.40 -1.80 -0.62
C ASP A 290 -46.98 -1.75 -0.04
N ASP A 291 -45.97 -1.43 -0.86
CA ASP A 291 -44.55 -1.58 -0.54
C ASP A 291 -43.75 -0.27 -0.69
N GLY A 292 -44.40 0.83 -1.09
CA GLY A 292 -43.76 2.13 -1.30
C GLY A 292 -43.15 2.70 -0.01
N VAL A 293 -41.83 2.97 -0.04
CA VAL A 293 -41.12 3.62 1.07
C VAL A 293 -40.77 5.06 0.67
N GLU A 294 -41.18 6.01 1.52
CA GLU A 294 -40.92 7.43 1.29
C GLU A 294 -39.51 7.86 1.71
N TYR A 295 -38.83 8.57 0.81
CA TYR A 295 -37.51 9.17 1.04
C TYR A 295 -37.53 10.67 0.77
N ASP A 296 -36.85 11.42 1.64
CA ASP A 296 -36.58 12.84 1.45
C ASP A 296 -35.37 13.02 0.51
N MET A 297 -35.60 13.54 -0.70
CA MET A 297 -34.57 13.77 -1.72
C MET A 297 -34.48 15.25 -2.09
N SER A 298 -33.28 15.80 -2.22
CA SER A 298 -33.13 17.17 -2.68
C SER A 298 -33.38 17.29 -4.19
N LYS A 299 -34.01 18.38 -4.65
CA LYS A 299 -34.18 18.66 -6.08
C LYS A 299 -32.85 18.65 -6.84
N TYR A 300 -31.78 19.15 -6.24
CA TYR A 300 -30.43 19.15 -6.85
C TYR A 300 -29.84 17.74 -6.95
N GLN A 301 -30.19 16.85 -6.02
CA GLN A 301 -29.74 15.47 -6.03
C GLN A 301 -30.44 14.71 -7.16
N LEU A 302 -31.77 14.82 -7.25
CA LEU A 302 -32.56 14.25 -8.34
C LEU A 302 -32.06 14.74 -9.71
N SER A 303 -31.85 16.05 -9.88
CA SER A 303 -31.29 16.60 -11.12
C SER A 303 -29.87 16.10 -11.42
N ALA A 304 -29.01 15.94 -10.41
CA ALA A 304 -27.67 15.39 -10.61
C ALA A 304 -27.70 13.91 -11.00
N ASP A 305 -28.69 13.15 -10.52
CA ASP A 305 -28.88 11.74 -10.86
C ASP A 305 -29.37 11.57 -12.32
N ILE A 306 -30.16 12.50 -12.87
CA ILE A 306 -30.47 12.54 -14.33
C ILE A 306 -29.20 12.80 -15.14
N ILE A 307 -28.42 13.81 -14.77
CA ILE A 307 -27.17 14.17 -15.50
C ILE A 307 -26.15 13.03 -15.45
N SER A 308 -26.15 12.25 -14.38
CA SER A 308 -25.25 11.10 -14.23
C SER A 308 -25.75 9.84 -14.97
N GLY A 309 -26.98 9.86 -15.50
CA GLY A 309 -27.63 8.73 -16.16
C GLY A 309 -28.16 7.67 -15.18
N ASP A 310 -28.22 7.98 -13.88
CA ASP A 310 -28.68 7.08 -12.83
C ASP A 310 -30.20 7.13 -12.66
N MET A 311 -30.86 8.19 -13.14
CA MET A 311 -32.31 8.36 -13.05
C MET A 311 -32.92 8.79 -14.37
N VAL A 312 -34.07 8.20 -14.72
CA VAL A 312 -34.88 8.56 -15.89
C VAL A 312 -36.31 8.83 -15.44
N ILE A 313 -36.92 9.90 -15.96
CA ILE A 313 -38.35 10.18 -15.75
C ILE A 313 -39.16 9.44 -16.82
N THR A 314 -40.23 8.77 -16.39
CA THR A 314 -41.15 8.00 -17.23
C THR A 314 -42.56 8.57 -17.18
#